data_AF-A0AA51YKX2-F1
#
_entry.id   AF-A0AA51YKX2-F1
#
_cell.length_a   1.000
_cell.length_b   1.000
_cell.length_c   1.000
_cell.angle_alpha   90.00
_cell.angle_beta   90.00
_cell.angle_gamma   90.00
#
_symmetry.space_group_name_H-M   'P 1'
#
loop_
_entity.id
_entity.type
_entity.pdbx_description
1 polymer ?
#
loop_
_entity_poly.entity_id
_entity_poly.type
_entity_poly.pdbx_seq_one_letter_code
_entity_poly.pdbx_strand_id
1 'polypeptide(L)'
;MTADLIHPVLFLIACLIVIDYFNFKMPLLTISILTIPVSLLFTFQVNAGLYLFLFETDISGFVDTPGMSLIIIGCMWVVPLTAILKTYYLGKFITPEEDEEMI
;
A
#
# COMPACT_ATOMS: atom_id res chain seq x y z
N MET A 1 -17.37 -19.41 2.03
CA MET A 1 -16.32 -18.74 1.22
C MET A 1 -16.16 -17.28 1.66
N THR A 2 -15.79 -17.03 2.91
CA THR A 2 -15.56 -15.66 3.44
C THR A 2 -14.15 -15.49 4.03
N ALA A 3 -13.31 -16.52 3.93
CA ALA A 3 -11.95 -16.53 4.47
C ALA A 3 -10.89 -15.98 3.47
N ASP A 4 -11.27 -15.70 2.23
CA ASP A 4 -10.30 -15.44 1.15
C ASP A 4 -9.83 -13.98 1.11
N LEU A 5 -10.68 -13.02 1.49
CA LEU A 5 -10.32 -11.59 1.55
C LEU A 5 -9.70 -11.15 2.88
N ILE A 6 -9.69 -12.00 3.90
CA ILE A 6 -9.19 -11.61 5.22
C ILE A 6 -7.68 -11.36 5.22
N HIS A 7 -6.92 -12.17 4.47
CA HIS A 7 -5.46 -12.06 4.36
C HIS A 7 -5.01 -10.74 3.72
N PRO A 8 -5.51 -10.35 2.53
CA PRO A 8 -5.14 -9.06 1.94
C PRO A 8 -5.55 -7.86 2.80
N VAL A 9 -6.69 -7.95 3.49
CA VAL A 9 -7.14 -6.90 4.41
C VAL A 9 -6.21 -6.78 5.63
N LEU A 10 -5.85 -7.90 6.26
CA LEU A 10 -4.91 -7.92 7.38
C LEU A 10 -3.52 -7.40 6.96
N PHE A 11 -3.07 -7.78 5.77
CA PHE A 11 -1.83 -7.26 5.19
C PHE A 11 -1.87 -5.74 5.02
N LEU A 12 -2.94 -5.20 4.41
CA LEU A 12 -3.11 -3.75 4.26
C LEU A 12 -3.13 -3.02 5.61
N ILE A 13 -3.85 -3.54 6.60
CA ILE A 13 -3.89 -2.98 7.95
C ILE A 13 -2.48 -2.98 8.57
N ALA A 14 -1.75 -4.10 8.48
CA ALA A 14 -0.38 -4.20 8.99
C ALA A 14 0.55 -3.18 8.32
N CYS A 15 0.49 -3.05 6.99
CA CYS A 15 1.27 -2.06 6.25
C CYS A 15 0.95 -0.62 6.70
N LEU A 16 -0.32 -0.29 6.92
CA LEU A 16 -0.73 1.03 7.39
C LEU A 16 -0.24 1.32 8.82
N ILE A 17 -0.30 0.34 9.72
CA ILE A 17 0.26 0.47 11.08
C ILE A 17 1.78 0.70 11.01
N VAL A 18 2.49 -0.04 10.15
CA VAL A 18 3.94 0.13 9.96
C VAL A 18 4.26 1.53 9.42
N ILE A 19 3.50 2.02 8.45
CA ILE A 19 3.65 3.39 7.94
C ILE A 19 3.39 4.40 9.06
N ASP A 20 2.37 4.19 9.88
CA ASP A 20 2.04 5.09 10.99
C ASP A 20 3.12 5.09 12.09
N TYR A 21 3.72 3.94 12.35
CA TYR A 21 4.82 3.80 13.32
C TYR A 21 6.07 4.61 12.94
N PHE A 22 6.42 4.69 11.65
CA PHE A 22 7.64 5.38 11.22
C PHE A 22 7.43 6.90 11.08
N ASN A 23 8.19 7.69 11.84
CA ASN A 23 8.25 9.16 11.71
C ASN A 23 9.52 9.65 10.98
N PHE A 24 10.28 8.73 10.39
CA PHE A 24 11.49 9.04 9.62
C PHE A 24 11.23 8.94 8.12
N LYS A 25 11.80 9.86 7.35
CA LYS A 25 11.62 9.94 5.89
C LYS A 25 12.17 8.72 5.16
N MET A 26 13.34 8.23 5.57
CA MET A 26 14.04 7.13 4.88
C MET A 26 13.24 5.81 4.89
N PRO A 27 12.76 5.29 6.03
CA PRO A 27 11.93 4.07 6.05
C PRO A 27 10.66 4.18 5.20
N LEU A 28 9.98 5.33 5.23
CA LEU A 28 8.75 5.53 4.46
C LEU A 28 9.02 5.60 2.94
N LEU A 29 10.13 6.22 2.53
CA LEU A 29 10.57 6.22 1.14
C LEU A 29 10.89 4.80 0.68
N THR A 30 11.59 4.01 1.51
CA THR A 30 11.89 2.60 1.23
C THR A 30 10.61 1.79 1.06
N ILE A 31 9.63 1.93 1.97
CA ILE A 31 8.32 1.26 1.85
C ILE A 31 7.64 1.66 0.55
N SER A 32 7.64 2.95 0.20
CA SER A 32 7.05 3.45 -1.05
C SER A 32 7.69 2.82 -2.29
N ILE A 33 9.03 2.86 -2.36
CA ILE A 33 9.79 2.32 -3.51
C ILE A 33 9.58 0.82 -3.67
N LEU A 34 9.48 0.07 -2.57
CA LEU A 34 9.26 -1.38 -2.61
C LEU A 34 7.81 -1.75 -2.98
N THR A 35 6.84 -0.96 -2.56
CA THR A 35 5.41 -1.28 -2.76
C THR A 35 4.84 -0.77 -4.09
N ILE A 36 5.47 0.21 -4.74
CA ILE A 36 5.09 0.68 -6.08
C ILE A 36 5.20 -0.44 -7.13
N PRO A 37 6.34 -1.16 -7.30
CA PRO A 37 6.44 -2.25 -8.28
C PRO A 37 5.42 -3.36 -8.03
N VAL A 38 5.14 -3.66 -6.77
CA VAL A 38 4.13 -4.66 -6.37
C VAL A 38 2.73 -4.20 -6.82
N SER A 39 2.38 -2.94 -6.57
CA SER A 39 1.09 -2.35 -6.97
C SER A 39 0.94 -2.28 -8.50
N LEU A 40 2.02 -1.98 -9.22
CA LEU A 40 2.06 -1.97 -10.68
C LEU A 40 1.86 -3.38 -11.26
N LEU A 41 2.59 -4.36 -10.74
CA LEU A 41 2.49 -5.76 -11.16
C LEU A 41 1.08 -6.30 -10.90
N PHE A 42 0.48 -5.96 -9.76
CA PHE A 42 -0.91 -6.28 -9.45
C PHE A 42 -1.89 -5.64 -10.44
N THR A 43 -1.72 -4.34 -10.72
CA THR A 43 -2.58 -3.61 -11.66
C THR A 43 -2.53 -4.25 -13.05
N PHE A 44 -1.33 -4.60 -13.52
CA PHE A 44 -1.15 -5.30 -14.79
C PHE A 44 -1.86 -6.66 -14.80
N GLN A 45 -1.73 -7.42 -13.72
CA GLN A 45 -2.36 -8.73 -13.57
C GLN A 45 -3.89 -8.67 -13.57
N VAL A 46 -4.48 -7.76 -12.81
CA VAL A 46 -5.94 -7.56 -12.79
C VAL A 46 -6.46 -7.17 -14.16
N ASN A 47 -5.76 -6.25 -14.85
CA ASN A 47 -6.14 -5.84 -16.21
C ASN A 47 -5.94 -6.94 -17.26
N ALA A 48 -5.00 -7.86 -17.04
CA ALA A 48 -4.73 -9.00 -17.92
C ALA A 48 -5.59 -10.24 -17.61
N GLY A 49 -6.45 -10.18 -16.58
CA GLY A 49 -7.27 -11.33 -16.14
C GLY A 49 -6.47 -12.44 -15.45
N LEU A 50 -5.27 -12.14 -14.93
CA LEU A 50 -4.36 -13.09 -14.30
C LEU A 50 -4.39 -12.92 -12.77
N TYR A 51 -5.33 -13.59 -12.09
CA TYR A 51 -5.71 -13.30 -10.70
C TYR A 51 -4.88 -13.99 -9.59
N LEU A 52 -3.70 -14.50 -9.89
CA LEU A 52 -3.07 -15.55 -9.06
C LEU A 52 -1.95 -15.09 -8.10
N PHE A 53 -1.37 -13.91 -8.27
CA PHE A 53 0.04 -13.75 -7.86
C PHE A 53 0.30 -13.18 -6.47
N LEU A 54 -0.60 -12.38 -5.90
CA LEU A 54 -0.26 -11.59 -4.69
C LEU A 54 -0.80 -12.13 -3.38
N PHE A 55 -1.82 -12.99 -3.43
CA PHE A 55 -2.39 -13.61 -2.22
C PHE A 55 -2.73 -15.09 -2.42
N GLU A 56 -2.30 -15.70 -3.54
CA GLU A 56 -2.71 -17.05 -3.97
C GLU A 56 -4.24 -17.26 -3.95
N THR A 57 -4.97 -16.14 -3.97
CA THR A 57 -6.40 -16.09 -3.76
C THR A 57 -7.05 -15.81 -5.10
N ASP A 58 -7.95 -16.69 -5.52
CA ASP A 58 -8.73 -16.47 -6.73
C ASP A 58 -9.72 -15.31 -6.49
N ILE A 59 -9.45 -14.17 -7.13
CA ILE A 59 -10.30 -12.97 -7.07
C ILE A 59 -11.18 -12.81 -8.32
N SER A 60 -11.18 -13.78 -9.25
CA SER A 60 -11.94 -13.70 -10.52
C SER A 60 -13.40 -13.30 -10.31
N GLY A 61 -14.09 -13.98 -9.38
CA GLY A 61 -15.49 -13.71 -9.03
C GLY A 61 -15.77 -12.30 -8.49
N PHE A 62 -14.75 -11.57 -8.02
CA PHE A 62 -14.89 -10.18 -7.58
C PHE A 62 -14.55 -9.19 -8.69
N VAL A 63 -13.55 -9.48 -9.53
CA VAL A 63 -13.10 -8.59 -10.59
C VAL A 63 -14.09 -8.49 -11.75
N ASP A 64 -14.85 -9.56 -12.02
CA ASP A 64 -15.86 -9.60 -13.09
C ASP A 64 -17.10 -8.73 -12.81
N THR A 65 -17.23 -8.20 -11.59
CA THR A 65 -18.29 -7.25 -11.24
C THR A 65 -17.93 -5.85 -11.74
N PRO A 66 -18.85 -5.12 -12.43
CA PRO A 66 -18.57 -3.78 -12.94
C PRO A 66 -18.05 -2.83 -11.84
N GLY A 67 -16.88 -2.25 -12.06
CA GLY A 67 -16.25 -1.29 -11.13
C GLY A 67 -15.47 -1.89 -9.97
N MET A 68 -15.60 -3.19 -9.68
CA MET A 68 -14.85 -3.84 -8.60
C MET A 68 -13.35 -3.99 -8.90
N SER A 69 -13.00 -4.15 -10.18
CA SER A 69 -11.60 -4.15 -10.62
C SER A 69 -10.86 -2.88 -10.19
N LEU A 70 -11.48 -1.71 -10.33
CA LEU A 70 -10.92 -0.42 -9.92
C LEU A 70 -10.79 -0.31 -8.40
N ILE A 71 -11.75 -0.82 -7.64
CA ILE A 71 -11.70 -0.82 -6.17
C ILE A 71 -10.53 -1.68 -5.70
N ILE A 72 -10.40 -2.89 -6.25
CA ILE A 72 -9.34 -3.85 -5.90
C ILE A 72 -7.97 -3.30 -6.27
N ILE A 73 -7.82 -2.70 -7.47
CA ILE A 73 -6.60 -2.01 -7.87
C ILE A 73 -6.30 -0.85 -6.92
N GLY A 74 -7.31 -0.02 -6.62
CA GLY A 74 -7.20 1.12 -5.73
C GLY A 74 -6.69 0.74 -4.33
N CYS A 75 -7.18 -0.37 -3.77
CA CYS A 75 -6.74 -0.89 -2.48
C CYS A 75 -5.22 -1.19 -2.45
N MET A 76 -4.64 -1.73 -3.52
CA MET A 76 -3.20 -2.00 -3.57
C MET A 76 -2.36 -0.73 -3.63
N TRP A 77 -2.89 0.35 -4.22
CA TRP A 77 -2.22 1.64 -4.26
C TRP A 77 -2.28 2.42 -2.94
N VAL A 78 -3.12 2.03 -1.98
CA VAL A 78 -3.23 2.71 -0.68
C VAL A 78 -1.88 2.76 0.03
N VAL A 79 -1.17 1.63 0.12
CA VAL A 79 0.10 1.52 0.87
C VAL A 79 1.18 2.48 0.33
N PRO A 80 1.57 2.42 -0.96
CA PRO A 80 2.59 3.33 -1.49
C PRO A 80 2.13 4.79 -1.43
N LEU A 81 0.84 5.09 -1.69
CA LEU A 81 0.34 6.47 -1.64
C LEU A 81 0.38 7.05 -0.23
N THR A 82 -0.05 6.29 0.78
CA THR A 82 0.00 6.73 2.18
C THR A 82 1.45 6.92 2.65
N ALA A 83 2.37 6.05 2.25
CA ALA A 83 3.79 6.20 2.58
C ALA A 83 4.40 7.45 1.91
N ILE A 84 4.09 7.73 0.64
CA ILE A 84 4.53 8.95 -0.06
C ILE A 84 3.94 10.20 0.60
N LEU A 85 2.63 10.21 0.86
CA LEU A 85 1.96 11.34 1.49
C LEU A 85 2.57 11.62 2.86
N LYS A 86 2.75 10.59 3.70
CA LYS A 86 3.40 10.76 5.00
C LYS A 86 4.83 11.27 4.86
N THR A 87 5.62 10.74 3.93
CA THR A 87 6.98 11.24 3.64
C THR A 87 6.96 12.72 3.26
N TYR A 88 6.00 13.15 2.44
CA TYR A 88 5.84 14.55 2.05
C TYR A 88 5.44 15.44 3.25
N TYR A 89 4.52 14.98 4.10
CA TYR A 89 4.12 15.68 5.32
C TYR A 89 5.31 15.87 6.27
N LEU A 90 6.08 14.82 6.56
CA LEU A 90 7.32 14.92 7.34
C LEU A 90 8.34 15.81 6.64
N GLY A 91 8.38 15.79 5.31
CA GLY A 91 9.23 16.63 4.46
C GLY A 91 8.99 18.12 4.65
N LYS A 92 7.72 18.51 4.76
CA LYS A 92 7.26 19.90 4.74
C LYS A 92 7.03 20.49 6.13
N PHE A 93 6.62 19.69 7.10
CA PHE A 93 6.21 20.16 8.43
C PHE A 93 7.15 19.76 9.56
N ILE A 94 7.98 18.72 9.36
CA ILE A 94 9.13 18.45 10.24
C ILE A 94 10.36 19.07 9.56
N THR A 95 10.44 20.39 9.68
CA THR A 95 11.67 21.16 9.48
C THR A 95 12.52 21.08 10.76
N PRO A 96 13.86 21.14 10.65
CA PRO A 96 14.82 20.81 11.71
C PRO A 96 14.92 21.91 12.78
N GLU A 97 13.83 22.23 13.45
CA GLU A 97 13.88 23.02 14.70
C GLU A 97 13.72 22.12 15.94
N GLU A 98 13.32 20.86 15.80
CA GLU A 98 13.25 19.90 16.92
C GLU A 98 14.48 18.97 17.03
N ASP A 99 15.40 18.97 16.06
CA ASP A 99 16.66 18.21 16.15
C ASP A 99 17.78 18.99 16.87
N GLU A 100 17.59 20.27 17.21
CA GLU A 100 18.56 21.08 17.97
C GLU A 100 18.34 21.09 19.50
N GLU A 101 17.24 20.53 20.03
CA GLU A 101 16.99 20.48 21.49
C GLU A 101 17.49 19.20 22.18
N MET A 102 18.19 18.29 21.47
CA MET A 102 18.76 17.05 22.04
C MET A 102 20.28 16.89 21.87
N ILE A 103 21.05 17.98 21.96
CA ILE A 103 22.52 17.91 22.18
C ILE A 103 22.93 18.81 23.34
#